data_AF-B6UZ17-F1
#
_entry.id   AF-B6UZ17-F1
#
_cell.length_a   1.000
_cell.length_b   1.000
_cell.length_c   1.000
_cell.angle_alpha   90.00
_cell.angle_beta   90.00
_cell.angle_gamma   90.00
#
_symmetry.space_group_name_H-M   'P 1'
#
loop_
_entity.id
_entity.type
_entity.pdbx_description
1 polymer ?
#
loop_
_entity_poly.entity_id
_entity_poly.type
_entity_poly.pdbx_seq_one_letter_code
_entity_poly.pdbx_strand_id
1 'polypeptide(L)'
;MDYQTRLNSDITKEIDYLASLRKQRMVADLRTELVYGSLERLADMICNTVTDWSLPCPVLPLSSVQQWHKAREIVLADYEDFGHDAWDFARHYMKTELSFGYACYKDDIA
;
A
#
# COMPACT_ATOMS: atom_id res chain seq x y z
N MET A 1 0.03 2.45 -23.07
CA MET A 1 -0.59 2.59 -21.74
C MET A 1 0.27 3.56 -20.95
N ASP A 2 -0.29 4.64 -20.42
CA ASP A 2 0.49 5.59 -19.61
C ASP A 2 0.87 4.98 -18.25
N TYR A 3 1.85 5.59 -17.58
CA TYR A 3 2.41 5.10 -16.32
C TYR A 3 1.34 4.95 -15.22
N GLN A 4 0.44 5.92 -15.09
CA GLN A 4 -0.60 5.93 -14.06
C GLN A 4 -1.65 4.84 -14.29
N THR A 5 -2.00 4.59 -15.55
CA THR A 5 -2.91 3.50 -15.93
C THR A 5 -2.30 2.13 -15.60
N ARG A 6 -1.01 1.94 -15.89
CA ARG A 6 -0.30 0.71 -15.54
C ARG A 6 -0.23 0.52 -14.02
N LEU A 7 0.13 1.57 -13.29
CA LEU A 7 0.24 1.55 -11.84
C LEU A 7 -1.10 1.24 -11.16
N ASN A 8 -2.21 1.85 -11.60
CA ASN A 8 -3.54 1.50 -11.10
C ASN A 8 -3.92 0.03 -11.39
N SER A 9 -3.54 -0.51 -12.54
CA SER A 9 -3.74 -1.93 -12.85
C SER A 9 -2.94 -2.82 -11.91
N ASP A 10 -1.69 -2.47 -11.62
CA ASP A 10 -0.82 -3.25 -10.75
C ASP A 10 -1.26 -3.19 -9.28
N ILE A 11 -1.72 -2.03 -8.79
CA ILE A 11 -2.39 -1.90 -7.48
C ILE A 11 -3.58 -2.84 -7.40
N THR A 12 -4.44 -2.87 -8.42
CA THR A 12 -5.62 -3.75 -8.43
C THR A 12 -5.22 -5.23 -8.34
N LYS A 13 -4.21 -5.65 -9.11
CA LYS A 13 -3.71 -7.04 -9.07
C LYS A 13 -3.16 -7.41 -7.70
N GLU A 14 -2.44 -6.50 -7.04
CA GLU A 14 -1.88 -6.77 -5.72
C GLU A 14 -2.97 -6.85 -4.64
N ILE A 15 -4.03 -6.05 -4.73
CA ILE A 15 -5.21 -6.20 -3.87
C ILE A 15 -5.90 -7.55 -4.10
N ASP A 16 -6.08 -7.94 -5.36
CA ASP A 16 -6.70 -9.23 -5.68
C ASP A 16 -5.82 -10.40 -5.19
N TYR A 17 -4.49 -10.26 -5.27
CA TYR A 17 -3.55 -11.21 -4.69
C TYR A 17 -3.69 -11.28 -3.16
N LEU A 18 -3.70 -10.14 -2.47
CA LEU A 18 -3.90 -10.05 -1.02
C LEU A 18 -5.21 -10.72 -0.57
N ALA A 19 -6.31 -10.51 -1.30
CA ALA A 19 -7.59 -11.18 -1.05
C ALA A 19 -7.54 -12.70 -1.31
N SER A 20 -6.67 -13.15 -2.22
CA SER A 20 -6.54 -14.56 -2.56
C SER A 20 -5.77 -15.37 -1.51
N LEU A 21 -4.82 -14.75 -0.80
CA LEU A 21 -3.91 -15.42 0.15
C LEU A 21 -4.65 -16.18 1.26
N ARG A 22 -5.82 -15.69 1.69
CA ARG A 22 -6.67 -16.37 2.69
C ARG A 22 -7.16 -17.74 2.21
N LYS A 23 -7.44 -17.87 0.92
CA LYS A 23 -8.01 -19.09 0.31
C LYS A 23 -6.94 -20.12 -0.06
N GLN A 24 -5.68 -19.70 -0.09
CA GLN A 24 -4.58 -20.56 -0.50
C GLN A 24 -4.11 -21.47 0.65
N ARG A 25 -3.88 -22.75 0.31
CA ARG A 25 -3.31 -23.73 1.24
C ARG A 25 -1.81 -23.47 1.40
N MET A 26 -1.44 -22.89 2.54
CA MET A 26 -0.06 -22.61 2.91
C MET A 26 0.11 -22.58 4.44
N VAL A 27 1.36 -22.66 4.89
CA VAL A 27 1.76 -22.53 6.30
C VAL A 27 1.40 -21.12 6.81
N ALA A 28 1.08 -21.01 8.11
CA ALA A 28 0.66 -19.75 8.72
C ALA A 28 1.72 -18.66 8.57
N ASP A 29 2.97 -18.94 8.96
CA ASP A 29 4.08 -17.98 8.89
C ASP A 29 4.30 -17.43 7.48
N LEU A 30 4.27 -18.30 6.46
CA LEU A 30 4.38 -17.88 5.07
C LEU A 30 3.22 -16.96 4.66
N ARG A 31 1.99 -17.25 5.10
CA ARG A 31 0.83 -16.37 4.82
C ARG A 31 1.03 -15.02 5.47
N THR A 32 1.50 -14.98 6.71
CA THR A 32 1.79 -13.74 7.43
C THR A 32 2.82 -12.93 6.67
N GLU A 33 3.97 -13.51 6.33
CA GLU A 33 5.03 -12.82 5.56
C GLU A 33 4.50 -12.27 4.23
N LEU A 34 3.72 -13.05 3.48
CA LEU A 34 3.14 -12.61 2.21
C LEU A 34 2.14 -11.47 2.39
N VAL A 35 1.30 -11.48 3.43
CA VAL A 35 0.36 -10.38 3.72
C VAL A 35 1.12 -9.09 4.03
N TYR A 36 2.15 -9.15 4.88
CA TYR A 36 2.98 -7.99 5.19
C TYR A 36 3.67 -7.43 3.93
N GLY A 37 4.33 -8.30 3.17
CA GLY A 37 5.02 -7.90 1.94
C GLY A 37 4.07 -7.40 0.84
N SER A 38 2.83 -7.88 0.78
CA SER A 38 1.81 -7.35 -0.13
C SER A 38 1.34 -5.96 0.29
N LEU A 39 1.15 -5.72 1.58
CA LEU A 39 0.77 -4.41 2.09
C LEU A 39 1.86 -3.36 1.90
N GLU A 40 3.13 -3.73 2.11
CA GLU A 40 4.28 -2.88 1.84
C GLU A 40 4.36 -2.48 0.36
N ARG A 41 4.25 -3.47 -0.55
CA ARG A 41 4.21 -3.22 -1.99
C ARG A 41 3.02 -2.35 -2.41
N LEU A 42 1.85 -2.53 -1.79
CA LEU A 42 0.69 -1.67 -2.02
C LEU A 42 0.97 -0.23 -1.58
N ALA A 43 1.56 -0.04 -0.41
CA ALA A 43 1.94 1.28 0.09
C ALA A 43 2.91 1.97 -0.86
N ASP A 44 3.95 1.30 -1.34
CA ASP A 44 4.90 1.84 -2.34
C ASP A 44 4.18 2.26 -3.62
N MET A 45 3.34 1.38 -4.17
CA MET A 45 2.61 1.68 -5.40
C MET A 45 1.67 2.87 -5.23
N ILE A 46 1.03 3.02 -4.07
CA ILE A 46 0.18 4.17 -3.77
C ILE A 46 1.03 5.44 -3.59
N CYS A 47 2.16 5.40 -2.89
CA CYS A 47 3.07 6.54 -2.79
C CYS A 47 3.53 7.01 -4.18
N ASN A 48 3.74 6.07 -5.11
CA ASN A 48 4.10 6.36 -6.51
C ASN A 48 2.97 6.98 -7.35
N THR A 49 1.74 7.10 -6.83
CA THR A 49 0.67 7.85 -7.50
C THR A 49 0.65 9.33 -7.12
N VAL A 50 1.47 9.76 -6.15
CA VAL A 50 1.65 11.18 -5.81
C VAL A 50 2.26 11.90 -7.01
N THR A 51 1.57 12.93 -7.49
CA THR A 51 2.03 13.79 -8.60
C THR A 51 2.56 15.13 -8.13
N ASP A 52 2.28 15.52 -6.89
CA ASP A 52 2.68 16.79 -6.31
C ASP A 52 3.24 16.57 -4.89
N TRP A 53 4.53 16.80 -4.75
CA TRP A 53 5.29 16.68 -3.51
C TRP A 53 5.53 18.02 -2.82
N SER A 54 4.88 19.11 -3.25
CA SER A 54 5.05 20.44 -2.65
C SER A 54 4.52 20.57 -1.22
N LEU A 55 3.65 19.65 -0.80
CA LEU A 55 3.01 19.64 0.52
C LEU A 55 3.62 18.57 1.44
N PRO A 56 3.79 18.84 2.74
CA PRO A 56 4.20 17.83 3.73
C PRO A 56 3.25 16.63 3.83
N CYS A 57 1.99 16.83 3.46
CA CYS A 57 0.96 15.80 3.38
C CYS A 57 0.46 15.78 1.94
N PRO A 58 1.12 15.02 1.04
CA PRO A 58 0.79 15.02 -0.37
C PRO A 58 -0.63 14.49 -0.60
N VAL A 59 -1.32 15.07 -1.59
CA VAL A 59 -2.67 14.65 -1.97
C VAL A 59 -2.57 13.41 -2.85
N LEU A 60 -3.19 12.32 -2.41
CA LEU A 60 -3.30 11.08 -3.19
C LEU A 60 -4.51 11.14 -4.13
N PRO A 61 -4.43 10.54 -5.33
CA PRO A 61 -5.59 10.31 -6.17
C PRO A 61 -6.67 9.51 -5.43
N LEU A 62 -7.94 9.86 -5.66
CA LEU A 62 -9.08 9.19 -5.01
C LEU A 62 -9.07 7.67 -5.25
N SER A 63 -8.68 7.24 -6.46
CA SER A 63 -8.58 5.82 -6.79
C SER A 63 -7.59 5.08 -5.88
N SER A 64 -6.43 5.69 -5.60
CA SER A 64 -5.42 5.11 -4.72
C SER A 64 -5.91 5.02 -3.28
N VAL A 65 -6.63 6.05 -2.80
CA VAL A 65 -7.24 6.04 -1.46
C VAL A 65 -8.29 4.94 -1.34
N GLN A 66 -9.14 4.76 -2.35
CA GLN A 66 -10.15 3.70 -2.38
C GLN A 66 -9.52 2.30 -2.39
N GLN A 67 -8.44 2.11 -3.16
CA GLN A 67 -7.68 0.86 -3.19
C GLN A 67 -7.04 0.60 -1.82
N TRP A 68 -6.41 1.60 -1.19
CA TRP A 68 -5.86 1.48 0.16
C TRP A 68 -6.93 1.09 1.20
N HIS A 69 -8.11 1.69 1.13
CA HIS A 69 -9.23 1.33 1.98
C HIS A 69 -9.68 -0.11 1.76
N LYS A 70 -9.76 -0.58 0.51
CA LYS A 70 -10.11 -1.97 0.19
C LYS A 70 -9.09 -2.96 0.78
N ALA A 71 -7.80 -2.64 0.72
CA ALA A 71 -6.75 -3.44 1.34
C ALA A 71 -6.95 -3.53 2.87
N ARG A 72 -7.30 -2.42 3.52
CA ARG A 72 -7.67 -2.41 4.95
C ARG A 72 -8.81 -3.35 5.26
N GLU A 73 -9.91 -3.25 4.50
CA GLU A 73 -11.10 -4.08 4.71
C GLU A 73 -10.77 -5.57 4.60
N ILE A 74 -10.00 -5.96 3.58
CA ILE A 74 -9.54 -7.34 3.41
C ILE A 74 -8.73 -7.79 4.62
N VAL A 75 -7.72 -7.01 5.03
CA VAL A 75 -6.78 -7.46 6.05
C VAL A 75 -7.45 -7.55 7.43
N LEU A 76 -8.30 -6.59 7.77
CA LEU A 76 -9.01 -6.59 9.05
C LEU A 76 -10.12 -7.65 9.12
N ALA A 77 -10.74 -8.01 8.00
CA ALA A 77 -11.81 -9.02 7.97
C ALA A 77 -11.26 -10.46 7.85
N ASP A 78 -10.24 -10.68 7.02
CA ASP A 78 -9.85 -12.04 6.62
C ASP A 78 -8.70 -12.63 7.45
N TYR A 79 -7.96 -11.80 8.20
CA TYR A 79 -6.74 -12.18 8.91
C TYR A 79 -6.78 -11.79 10.40
N GLU A 80 -7.84 -12.18 11.11
CA GLU A 80 -8.12 -11.79 12.51
C GLU A 80 -6.91 -11.90 13.47
N ASP A 81 -6.07 -12.92 13.31
CA ASP A 81 -4.95 -13.21 14.22
C ASP A 81 -3.84 -12.14 14.19
N PHE A 82 -3.59 -11.52 13.03
CA PHE A 82 -2.45 -10.62 12.83
C PHE A 82 -2.74 -9.42 11.91
N GLY A 83 -3.96 -9.31 11.38
CA GLY A 83 -4.35 -8.34 10.36
C GLY A 83 -4.32 -6.91 10.89
N HIS A 84 -4.67 -6.70 12.16
CA HIS A 84 -4.52 -5.41 12.82
C HIS A 84 -3.05 -4.96 12.85
N ASP A 85 -2.15 -5.85 13.27
CA ASP A 85 -0.72 -5.56 13.34
C ASP A 85 -0.13 -5.31 11.94
N ALA A 86 -0.52 -6.12 10.95
CA ALA A 86 -0.11 -5.97 9.57
C ALA A 86 -0.57 -4.62 8.98
N TRP A 87 -1.82 -4.23 9.27
CA TRP A 87 -2.35 -2.95 8.83
C TRP A 87 -1.65 -1.76 9.49
N ASP A 88 -1.40 -1.85 10.80
CA ASP A 88 -0.69 -0.79 11.53
C ASP A 88 0.76 -0.63 11.08
N PHE A 89 1.45 -1.76 10.82
CA PHE A 89 2.76 -1.77 10.18
C PHE A 89 2.73 -1.03 8.84
N ALA A 90 1.82 -1.43 7.94
CA ALA A 90 1.77 -0.88 6.59
C ALA A 90 1.38 0.61 6.57
N ARG A 91 0.50 1.03 7.47
CA ARG A 91 0.15 2.45 7.67
C ARG A 91 1.36 3.27 8.13
N HIS A 92 2.17 2.72 9.04
CA HIS A 92 3.39 3.38 9.51
C HIS A 92 4.46 3.47 8.41
N TYR A 93 4.64 2.37 7.67
CA TYR A 93 5.53 2.32 6.51
C TYR A 93 5.15 3.38 5.47
N MET A 94 3.87 3.41 5.04
CA MET A 94 3.38 4.40 4.07
C MET A 94 3.61 5.85 4.54
N LYS A 95 3.37 6.14 5.82
CA LYS A 95 3.64 7.47 6.38
C LYS A 95 5.12 7.84 6.28
N THR A 96 6.01 6.88 6.50
CA THR A 96 7.47 7.07 6.41
C THR A 96 7.86 7.38 4.97
N GLU A 97 7.39 6.60 4.00
CA GLU A 97 7.68 6.80 2.57
C GLU A 97 7.16 8.16 2.06
N LEU A 98 5.95 8.55 2.44
CA LEU A 98 5.43 9.89 2.09
C LEU A 98 6.26 11.01 2.70
N SER A 99 6.73 10.84 3.94
CA SER A 99 7.58 11.84 4.60
C SER A 99 8.95 11.94 3.94
N PHE A 100 9.51 10.79 3.53
CA PHE A 100 10.77 10.73 2.80
C PHE A 100 10.66 11.37 1.41
N GLY A 101 9.62 11.06 0.64
CA GLY A 101 9.38 11.68 -0.67
C GLY A 101 9.26 13.20 -0.59
N TYR A 102 8.58 13.72 0.44
CA TYR A 102 8.53 15.16 0.71
C TYR A 102 9.89 15.77 1.04
N ALA A 103 10.71 15.08 1.85
CA ALA A 103 12.05 15.54 2.21
C ALA A 103 12.95 15.62 0.96
N CYS A 104 12.93 14.59 0.11
CA CYS A 104 13.67 14.58 -1.16
C CYS A 104 13.25 15.74 -2.07
N TYR A 105 11.94 15.98 -2.23
CA TYR A 105 11.46 17.11 -3.02
C TYR A 105 11.97 18.45 -2.49
N LYS A 106 12.00 18.64 -1.16
CA LYS A 106 12.52 19.84 -0.53
C LYS A 106 14.00 20.05 -0.79
N ASP A 107 14.79 18.99 -0.69
CA ASP A 107 16.24 19.05 -0.93
C ASP A 107 16.55 19.35 -2.40
N ASP A 108 15.74 18.85 -3.34
CA ASP A 108 15.92 19.07 -4.78
C ASP A 108 15.61 20.52 -5.24
N ILE A 109 14.79 21.27 -4.49
CA ILE A 109 14.41 22.66 -4.82
C ILE A 109 15.13 23.72 -3.97
N ALA A 110 16.00 23.30 -3.05
CA ALA A 110 16.79 24.16 -2.18
C ALA A 110 18.04 24.72 -2.89
#